data_AF-A0A536SN12-F1
#
_entry.id   AF-A0A536SN12-F1
#
_cell.length_a   1.000
_cell.length_b   1.000
_cell.length_c   1.000
_cell.angle_alpha   90.00
_cell.angle_beta   90.00
_cell.angle_gamma   90.00
#
_symmetry.space_group_name_H-M   'P 1'
#
loop_
_entity.id
_entity.type
_entity.pdbx_description
1 polymer ?
#
loop_
_entity_poly.entity_id
_entity_poly.type
_entity_poly.pdbx_seq_one_letter_code
_entity_poly.pdbx_strand_id
1 'polypeptide(L)'
;MISSPNRAWALRVSQAGSYKALNGLMDDWYETVRTDYRLQNSIGFESYMEARDWEGARRSVERTYGRSCPEHRFAMDTLNAAIQNRTQMRVVTMSLELGNAGIVNR
;
A
#
# COMPACT_ATOMS: atom_id res chain seq x y z
N MET A 1 -17.88 -18.20 -6.88
CA MET A 1 -17.00 -17.67 -5.82
C MET A 1 -16.57 -16.28 -6.30
N ILE A 2 -17.23 -15.22 -5.84
CA ILE A 2 -16.99 -13.87 -6.35
C ILE A 2 -15.72 -13.36 -5.70
N SER A 3 -14.61 -13.46 -6.41
CA SER A 3 -13.36 -12.76 -6.12
C SER A 3 -13.68 -11.27 -6.16
N SER A 4 -13.97 -10.66 -5.00
CA SER A 4 -14.24 -9.23 -4.93
C SER A 4 -13.07 -8.50 -5.63
N PRO A 5 -13.32 -7.58 -6.58
CA PRO A 5 -12.28 -6.82 -7.27
C PRO A 5 -11.24 -6.21 -6.32
N ASN A 6 -11.69 -5.89 -5.10
CA ASN A 6 -10.86 -5.38 -4.02
C ASN A 6 -9.84 -6.39 -3.46
N ARG A 7 -10.18 -7.69 -3.37
CA ARG A 7 -9.21 -8.72 -2.97
C ARG A 7 -8.13 -8.94 -4.03
N ALA A 8 -8.45 -8.66 -5.31
CA ALA A 8 -7.46 -8.74 -6.37
C ALA A 8 -6.41 -7.63 -6.24
N TRP A 9 -6.77 -6.44 -5.77
CA TRP A 9 -5.82 -5.34 -5.55
C TRP A 9 -4.79 -5.66 -4.46
N ALA A 10 -5.23 -6.06 -3.27
CA ALA A 10 -4.33 -6.44 -2.18
C ALA A 10 -3.31 -7.52 -2.59
N LEU A 11 -3.73 -8.49 -3.42
CA LEU A 11 -2.83 -9.52 -3.97
C LEU A 11 -1.85 -8.95 -4.99
N ARG A 12 -2.32 -8.11 -5.93
CA ARG A 12 -1.45 -7.50 -6.95
C ARG A 12 -0.38 -6.63 -6.31
N VAL A 13 -0.75 -5.78 -5.35
CA VAL A 13 0.19 -4.87 -4.68
C VAL A 13 1.19 -5.65 -3.82
N SER A 14 0.79 -6.76 -3.19
CA SER A 14 1.73 -7.60 -2.41
C SER A 14 2.74 -8.34 -3.29
N GLN A 15 2.42 -8.58 -4.56
CA GLN A 15 3.27 -9.26 -5.52
C GLN A 15 4.11 -8.32 -6.39
N ALA A 16 3.98 -7.00 -6.20
CA ALA A 16 4.80 -6.04 -6.94
C ALA A 16 6.29 -6.32 -6.70
N GLY A 17 7.07 -6.49 -7.77
CA GLY A 17 8.49 -6.87 -7.66
C GLY A 17 9.47 -5.69 -7.54
N SER A 18 8.98 -4.45 -7.57
CA SER A 18 9.80 -3.25 -7.44
C SER A 18 8.99 -2.07 -6.91
N TYR A 19 9.67 -1.04 -6.38
CA TYR A 19 9.03 0.20 -5.97
C TYR A 19 8.27 0.89 -7.12
N LYS A 20 8.81 0.85 -8.35
CA LYS A 20 8.14 1.43 -9.52
C LYS A 20 6.84 0.70 -9.83
N ALA A 21 6.85 -0.63 -9.81
CA ALA A 21 5.66 -1.44 -10.03
C ALA A 21 4.62 -1.24 -8.91
N LEU A 22 5.06 -1.19 -7.65
CA LEU A 22 4.19 -0.98 -6.51
C LEU A 22 3.51 0.40 -6.56
N ASN A 23 4.27 1.46 -6.86
CA ASN A 23 3.72 2.79 -7.02
C ASN A 23 2.68 2.85 -8.16
N GLY A 24 2.99 2.26 -9.32
CA GLY A 24 2.04 2.20 -10.43
C GLY A 24 0.73 1.49 -10.08
N LEU A 25 0.82 0.34 -9.40
CA LEU A 25 -0.37 -0.39 -8.95
C LEU A 25 -1.19 0.39 -7.91
N MET A 26 -0.52 1.16 -7.04
CA MET A 26 -1.21 2.01 -6.06
C MET A 26 -1.86 3.24 -6.70
N ASP A 27 -1.23 3.82 -7.73
CA ASP A 27 -1.79 4.91 -8.53
C ASP A 27 -3.03 4.40 -9.30
N ASP A 28 -2.93 3.24 -9.96
CA ASP A 28 -4.07 2.61 -10.67
C ASP A 28 -5.22 2.28 -9.70
N TRP A 29 -4.90 1.68 -8.56
CA TRP A 29 -5.90 1.40 -7.52
C TRP A 29 -6.55 2.69 -7.02
N TYR A 30 -5.77 3.74 -6.77
CA TYR A 30 -6.29 5.03 -6.34
C TYR A 30 -7.31 5.57 -7.34
N GLU A 31 -7.02 5.56 -8.63
CA GLU A 31 -7.96 5.99 -9.67
C GLU A 31 -9.27 5.17 -9.65
N THR A 32 -9.21 3.88 -9.32
CA THR A 32 -10.44 3.07 -9.17
C THR A 32 -11.30 3.43 -7.95
N VAL A 33 -10.69 3.97 -6.89
CA VAL A 33 -11.39 4.34 -5.64
C VAL A 33 -11.53 5.85 -5.47
N ARG A 34 -10.99 6.66 -6.40
CA ARG A 34 -11.02 8.13 -6.33
C ARG A 34 -12.44 8.66 -6.37
N THR A 35 -13.35 7.95 -7.01
CA THR A 35 -14.79 8.26 -7.04
C THR A 35 -15.56 7.73 -5.83
N ASP A 36 -14.93 6.98 -4.92
CA ASP A 36 -15.55 6.55 -3.67
C ASP A 36 -15.63 7.73 -2.70
N TYR A 37 -16.81 8.37 -2.67
CA TYR A 37 -17.11 9.51 -1.80
C TYR A 37 -16.84 9.26 -0.32
N ARG A 38 -16.85 8.00 0.14
CA ARG A 38 -16.57 7.67 1.54
C ARG A 38 -15.08 7.72 1.83
N LEU A 39 -14.23 7.22 0.93
CA LEU A 39 -12.79 7.37 1.09
C LEU A 39 -12.37 8.84 0.97
N GLN A 40 -13.00 9.59 0.07
CA GLN A 40 -12.73 11.03 -0.09
C GLN A 40 -13.13 11.87 1.13
N ASN A 41 -14.11 11.42 1.92
CA ASN A 41 -14.46 12.05 3.19
C ASN A 41 -13.42 11.82 4.30
N SER A 42 -12.42 10.96 4.08
CA SER A 42 -11.31 10.79 5.00
C SER A 42 -10.35 11.97 4.89
N ILE A 43 -10.20 12.74 5.97
CA ILE A 43 -9.44 14.00 5.96
C ILE A 43 -7.98 13.75 5.55
N GLY A 44 -7.58 14.35 4.42
CA GLY A 44 -6.22 14.28 3.89
C GLY A 44 -5.89 12.98 3.14
N PHE A 45 -6.86 12.08 2.92
CA PHE A 45 -6.62 10.82 2.21
C PHE A 45 -6.05 11.04 0.80
N GLU A 46 -6.62 11.95 0.01
CA GLU A 46 -6.11 12.32 -1.32
C GLU A 46 -4.66 12.81 -1.26
N SER A 47 -4.35 13.77 -0.40
CA SER A 47 -2.99 14.30 -0.27
C SER A 47 -1.96 13.23 0.12
N TYR A 48 -2.35 12.28 0.98
CA TYR A 48 -1.48 11.15 1.32
C TYR A 48 -1.29 10.18 0.15
N MET A 49 -2.33 9.92 -0.63
CA MET A 49 -2.24 9.07 -1.82
C MET A 49 -1.36 9.71 -2.90
N GLU A 50 -1.53 11.01 -3.16
CA GLU A 50 -0.69 11.78 -4.09
C GLU A 50 0.78 11.84 -3.66
N ALA A 51 1.03 11.96 -2.35
CA ALA A 51 2.36 11.90 -1.77
C ALA A 51 2.94 10.46 -1.70
N ARG A 52 2.16 9.44 -2.06
CA ARG A 52 2.48 8.00 -1.88
C ARG A 52 2.87 7.65 -0.44
N ASP A 53 2.23 8.33 0.51
CA ASP A 53 2.26 8.04 1.95
C ASP A 53 1.07 7.15 2.33
N TRP A 54 1.21 5.85 2.06
CA TRP A 54 0.15 4.88 2.30
C TRP A 54 -0.15 4.67 3.80
N GLU A 55 0.83 4.93 4.68
CA GLU A 55 0.61 4.89 6.13
C GLU A 55 -0.22 6.08 6.60
N GLY A 56 0.05 7.27 6.08
CA GLY A 56 -0.77 8.46 6.25
C GLY A 56 -2.20 8.23 5.78
N ALA A 57 -2.36 7.72 4.56
CA ALA A 57 -3.67 7.40 3.98
C ALA A 57 -4.45 6.40 4.84
N ARG A 58 -3.81 5.31 5.27
CA ARG A 58 -4.39 4.32 6.19
C ARG A 58 -4.85 4.94 7.51
N ARG A 59 -4.00 5.75 8.15
CA ARG A 59 -4.33 6.43 9.41
C ARG A 59 -5.46 7.44 9.24
N SER A 60 -5.55 8.09 8.09
CA SER A 60 -6.66 9.00 7.76
C SER A 60 -7.99 8.24 7.77
N VAL A 61 -8.08 7.12 7.05
CA VAL A 61 -9.29 6.27 7.00
C VAL A 61 -9.64 5.73 8.40
N GLU A 62 -8.65 5.21 9.14
CA GLU A 62 -8.87 4.72 10.52
C GLU A 62 -9.39 5.81 11.46
N ARG A 63 -8.92 7.05 11.31
CA ARG A 63 -9.35 8.18 12.15
C ARG A 63 -10.79 8.56 11.85
N THR A 64 -11.18 8.55 10.57
CA THR A 64 -12.54 8.95 10.15
C THR A 64 -13.57 7.89 10.47
N TYR A 65 -13.26 6.60 10.28
CA TYR A 65 -14.26 5.52 10.34
C TYR A 65 -14.02 4.49 11.45
N GLY A 66 -12.88 4.57 12.14
CA GLY A 66 -12.48 3.58 13.12
C GLY A 66 -11.79 2.36 12.51
N ARG A 67 -11.00 1.65 13.32
CA ARG A 67 -10.14 0.53 12.88
C ARG A 67 -10.90 -0.70 12.36
N SER A 68 -12.16 -0.86 12.73
CA SER A 68 -12.95 -2.06 12.48
C SER A 68 -14.10 -1.84 11.51
N CYS A 69 -14.13 -0.72 10.78
CA CYS A 69 -15.19 -0.39 9.84
C CYS A 69 -15.22 -1.38 8.65
N PRO A 70 -16.26 -2.24 8.56
CA PRO A 70 -16.33 -3.26 7.50
C PRO A 70 -16.38 -2.66 6.09
N GLU A 71 -16.95 -1.46 5.96
CA GLU A 71 -17.13 -0.73 4.70
C GLU A 71 -15.78 -0.40 4.04
N HIS A 72 -14.73 -0.16 4.83
CA HIS A 72 -13.41 0.22 4.33
C HIS A 72 -12.37 -0.90 4.42
N ARG A 73 -12.76 -2.09 4.87
CA ARG A 73 -11.85 -3.23 5.06
C ARG A 73 -11.01 -3.52 3.81
N PHE A 74 -11.61 -3.42 2.64
CA PHE A 74 -10.94 -3.65 1.37
C PHE A 74 -9.85 -2.62 1.03
N ALA A 75 -10.12 -1.34 1.29
CA ALA A 75 -9.13 -0.28 1.13
C ALA A 75 -7.99 -0.46 2.15
N MET A 76 -8.34 -0.79 3.39
CA MET A 76 -7.39 -1.10 4.45
C MET A 76 -6.50 -2.30 4.11
N ASP A 77 -7.06 -3.38 3.58
CA ASP A 77 -6.32 -4.57 3.16
C ASP A 77 -5.31 -4.23 2.05
N THR A 78 -5.71 -3.41 1.08
CA THR A 78 -4.84 -2.96 -0.02
C THR A 78 -3.71 -2.06 0.49
N LEU A 79 -4.01 -1.07 1.33
CA LEU A 79 -3.02 -0.21 1.96
C LEU A 79 -2.03 -1.01 2.82
N ASN A 80 -2.53 -1.93 3.65
CA ASN A 80 -1.69 -2.80 4.48
C ASN A 80 -0.75 -3.66 3.62
N ALA A 81 -1.25 -4.25 2.54
CA ALA A 81 -0.45 -5.05 1.62
C ALA A 81 0.66 -4.22 0.95
N ALA A 82 0.35 -2.98 0.54
CA ALA A 82 1.34 -2.08 -0.04
C ALA A 82 2.43 -1.66 0.97
N ILE A 83 2.04 -1.31 2.20
CA ILE A 83 2.97 -0.97 3.30
C ILE A 83 3.89 -2.16 3.62
N GLN A 84 3.32 -3.36 3.73
CA GLN A 84 4.09 -4.58 3.99
C GLN A 84 5.08 -4.88 2.88
N ASN A 85 4.66 -4.81 1.60
CA ASN A 85 5.56 -5.06 0.48
C ASN A 85 6.69 -4.01 0.43
N ARG A 86 6.38 -2.72 0.64
CA ARG A 86 7.39 -1.65 0.72
C ARG A 86 8.48 -1.94 1.75
N THR A 87 8.04 -2.44 2.91
CA THR A 87 8.91 -2.77 4.04
C THR A 87 9.77 -3.98 3.70
N GLN A 88 9.20 -5.02 3.10
CA GLN A 88 9.94 -6.21 2.67
C GLN A 88 11.00 -5.86 1.62
N MET A 89 10.67 -5.07 0.59
CA MET A 89 11.64 -4.61 -0.40
C MET A 89 12.80 -3.84 0.25
N ARG A 90 12.49 -2.98 1.22
CA ARG A 90 13.52 -2.20 1.93
C ARG A 90 14.49 -3.11 2.68
N VAL A 91 13.96 -4.13 3.35
CA VAL A 91 14.77 -5.12 4.09
C VAL A 91 15.63 -5.96 3.14
N VAL A 92 15.09 -6.36 1.98
CA VAL A 92 15.84 -7.11 0.96
C VAL A 92 16.98 -6.27 0.39
N THR A 93 16.72 -5.01 0.04
CA THR A 93 17.77 -4.10 -0.45
C THR A 93 18.87 -3.92 0.60
N MET A 94 18.51 -3.65 1.85
CA MET A 94 19.50 -3.49 2.94
C MET A 94 20.30 -4.77 3.20
N SER A 95 19.66 -5.94 3.14
CA SER A 95 20.33 -7.23 3.31
C SER A 95 21.35 -7.50 2.19
N LEU A 96 21.03 -7.13 0.94
CA LEU A 96 21.94 -7.25 -0.19
C LEU A 96 23.15 -6.31 -0.05
N GLU A 97 22.95 -5.06 0.37
CA GLU A 97 24.04 -4.10 0.57
C GLU A 97 25.01 -4.55 1.69
N LEU A 98 24.48 -5.06 2.81
CA LEU A 98 25.30 -5.57 3.91
C LEU A 98 26.00 -6.89 3.56
N GLY A 99 25.34 -7.78 2.80
CA GLY A 99 25.95 -9.03 2.33
C GLY A 99 27.10 -8.80 1.34
N ASN A 100 26.98 -7.79 0.46
CA ASN A 100 28.03 -7.49 -0.52
C ASN A 100 29.25 -6.80 0.11
N ALA A 101 29.05 -6.02 1.20
CA ALA A 101 30.14 -5.43 1.96
C ALA A 101 31.02 -6.45 2.70
N GLY A 102 30.51 -7.66 2.95
CA GLY A 102 31.24 -8.75 3.61
C GLY A 102 32.15 -9.59 2.70
N ILE A 103 32.07 -9.42 1.36
CA ILE A 103 32.80 -10.27 0.40
C ILE A 103 34.09 -9.59 -0.12
N VAL A 104 34.25 -8.27 0.05
CA VAL A 104 35.42 -7.53 -0.47
C VAL A 104 36.62 -7.53 0.49
N ASN A 105 36.75 -8.56 1.35
CA ASN A 105 37.93 -8.69 2.21
C ASN A 105 38.26 -10.16 2.49
N ARG A 106 38.68 -10.88 1.45
CA ARG A 106 39.44 -12.13 1.58
C ARG A 106 40.40 -12.29 0.42
#